data_AF-Q12ZE9-F1
#
_entry.id   AF-Q12ZE9-F1
#
_cell.length_a   1.000
_cell.length_b   1.000
_cell.length_c   1.000
_cell.angle_alpha   90.00
_cell.angle_beta   90.00
_cell.angle_gamma   90.00
#
_symmetry.space_group_name_H-M   'P 1'
#
loop_
_entity.id
_entity.type
_entity.pdbx_description
1 polymer ?
#
loop_
_entity_poly.entity_id
_entity_poly.type
_entity_poly.pdbx_seq_one_letter_code
_entity_poly.pdbx_strand_id
1 'polypeptide(L)'
;MLVYALFSYVMNDDTIILDQKKLAAISTNTRIKILKTLVSRQMTISELSRCMDCAKSTLLKNLKIMEDAGFIEVKRNENKWVYYKLTHDGKALLQSNYPEKTNQFKIMIVLGFSSIVSLSFGIIALLNLILKPVSNSSDSIDSLPAAINPTFYVYFFFFFGFVSLLIFWKYIFKKRKSQKLALN
;
A
#
# COMPACT_ATOMS: atom_id res chain seq x y z
N MET A 1 -12.29 17.71 4.36
CA MET A 1 -11.79 17.71 2.96
C MET A 1 -10.32 17.27 2.86
N LEU A 2 -9.39 17.88 3.61
CA LEU A 2 -7.96 17.49 3.60
C LEU A 2 -7.69 16.04 4.04
N VAL A 3 -8.35 15.55 5.11
CA VAL A 3 -8.19 14.16 5.57
C VAL A 3 -8.63 13.15 4.51
N TYR A 4 -9.70 13.44 3.77
CA TYR A 4 -10.19 12.58 2.69
C TYR A 4 -9.22 12.57 1.50
N ALA A 5 -8.67 13.72 1.13
CA ALA A 5 -7.66 13.84 0.09
C ALA A 5 -6.35 13.11 0.44
N LEU A 6 -5.94 13.16 1.71
CA LEU A 6 -4.77 12.44 2.22
C LEU A 6 -5.03 10.92 2.25
N PHE A 7 -6.25 10.51 2.65
CA PHE A 7 -6.68 9.12 2.63
C PHE A 7 -6.75 8.57 1.20
N SER A 8 -7.30 9.31 0.24
CA SER A 8 -7.34 8.89 -1.17
C SER A 8 -5.94 8.84 -1.80
N TYR A 9 -5.05 9.77 -1.45
CA TYR A 9 -3.66 9.74 -1.89
C TYR A 9 -2.92 8.52 -1.32
N VAL A 10 -3.11 8.22 -0.03
CA VAL A 10 -2.54 7.04 0.62
C VAL A 10 -3.12 5.75 0.05
N MET A 11 -4.40 5.69 -0.27
CA MET A 11 -5.08 4.52 -0.86
C MET A 11 -4.93 4.39 -2.37
N ASN A 12 -4.21 5.30 -3.04
CA ASN A 12 -3.91 5.12 -4.45
C ASN A 12 -2.89 3.98 -4.58
N ASP A 13 -3.40 2.80 -4.93
CA ASP A 13 -2.59 1.68 -5.35
C ASP A 13 -2.46 1.79 -6.87
N ASP A 14 -1.22 1.81 -7.37
CA ASP A 14 -0.90 1.77 -8.79
C ASP A 14 -1.36 0.42 -9.37
N THR A 15 -2.66 0.32 -9.61
CA THR A 15 -3.32 -0.89 -10.06
C THR A 15 -3.03 -1.06 -11.55
N ILE A 16 -2.14 -2.00 -11.85
CA ILE A 16 -1.92 -2.43 -13.24
C ILE A 16 -3.20 -3.13 -13.68
N ILE A 17 -3.84 -2.61 -14.71
CA ILE A 17 -4.97 -3.28 -15.35
C ILE A 17 -4.42 -4.54 -16.03
N LEU A 18 -4.78 -5.70 -15.48
CA LEU A 18 -4.36 -7.03 -15.90
C LEU A 18 -5.43 -7.65 -16.80
N ASP A 19 -5.29 -7.42 -18.10
CA ASP A 19 -6.15 -8.06 -19.10
C ASP A 19 -5.78 -9.54 -19.32
N GLN A 20 -6.68 -10.31 -19.93
CA GLN A 20 -6.46 -11.72 -20.24
C GLN A 20 -5.15 -11.96 -21.03
N LYS A 21 -4.81 -11.05 -21.96
CA LYS A 21 -3.57 -11.09 -22.74
C LYS A 21 -2.32 -10.95 -21.84
N LYS A 22 -2.36 -10.01 -20.90
CA LYS A 22 -1.29 -9.75 -19.93
C LYS A 22 -1.10 -10.95 -18.99
N LEU A 23 -2.19 -11.52 -18.48
CA LEU A 23 -2.16 -12.72 -17.65
C LEU A 23 -1.58 -13.93 -18.39
N ALA A 24 -2.04 -14.19 -19.62
CA ALA A 24 -1.51 -15.27 -20.45
C ALA A 24 0.00 -15.12 -20.73
N ALA A 25 0.44 -13.88 -20.95
CA ALA A 25 1.84 -13.57 -21.19
C ALA A 25 2.76 -13.76 -19.95
N ILE A 26 2.24 -13.80 -18.72
CA ILE A 26 3.04 -14.12 -17.52
C ILE A 26 2.82 -15.52 -16.97
N SER A 27 1.85 -16.28 -17.50
CA SER A 27 1.45 -17.59 -16.98
C SER A 27 2.55 -18.67 -16.97
N THR A 28 3.69 -18.45 -17.62
CA THR A 28 4.78 -19.44 -17.68
C THR A 28 5.98 -19.00 -16.84
N ASN A 29 6.51 -19.91 -16.01
CA ASN A 29 7.67 -19.67 -15.16
C ASN A 29 8.89 -19.11 -15.90
N THR A 30 9.14 -19.54 -17.14
CA THR A 30 10.23 -19.02 -17.98
C THR A 30 10.08 -17.52 -18.23
N ARG A 31 8.87 -17.03 -18.50
CA ARG A 31 8.61 -15.59 -18.76
C ARG A 31 8.79 -14.76 -17.49
N ILE A 32 8.34 -15.26 -16.34
CA ILE A 32 8.61 -14.64 -15.03
C ILE A 32 10.12 -14.56 -14.75
N LYS A 33 10.88 -15.64 -15.05
CA LYS A 33 12.35 -15.62 -14.91
C LYS A 33 12.99 -14.57 -15.81
N ILE A 34 12.55 -14.42 -17.07
CA ILE A 34 13.06 -13.36 -17.96
C ILE A 34 12.81 -11.98 -17.34
N LEU A 35 11.59 -11.71 -16.88
CA LEU A 35 11.25 -10.42 -16.26
C LEU A 35 12.16 -10.14 -15.05
N LYS A 36 12.36 -11.13 -14.16
CA LYS A 36 13.26 -11.02 -13.00
C LYS A 36 14.71 -10.73 -13.41
N THR A 37 15.22 -11.38 -14.44
CA THR A 37 16.58 -11.15 -14.94
C THR A 37 16.73 -9.71 -15.49
N LEU A 38 15.72 -9.22 -16.22
CA LEU A 38 15.69 -7.88 -16.80
C LEU A 38 15.48 -6.74 -15.79
N VAL A 39 15.11 -7.05 -14.53
CA VAL A 39 15.07 -6.04 -13.45
C VAL A 39 16.46 -5.47 -13.18
N SER A 40 17.49 -6.33 -13.20
CA SER A 40 18.85 -5.93 -12.85
C SER A 40 19.44 -4.96 -13.88
N ARG A 41 19.33 -5.30 -15.17
CA ARG A 41 19.79 -4.50 -16.30
C ARG A 41 19.10 -4.92 -17.59
N GLN A 42 19.09 -4.02 -18.57
CA GLN A 42 18.74 -4.38 -19.95
C GLN A 42 19.75 -5.39 -20.50
N MET A 43 19.28 -6.38 -21.26
CA MET A 43 20.11 -7.46 -21.79
C MET A 43 19.79 -7.76 -23.25
N THR A 44 20.79 -8.22 -23.98
CA THR A 44 20.62 -8.80 -25.33
C THR A 44 20.11 -10.24 -25.25
N ILE A 45 19.61 -10.76 -26.36
CA ILE A 45 19.18 -12.17 -26.43
C ILE A 45 20.31 -13.17 -26.15
N SER A 46 21.54 -12.83 -26.54
CA SER A 46 22.71 -13.68 -26.30
C SER A 46 23.08 -13.71 -24.82
N GLU A 47 22.97 -12.60 -24.10
CA GLU A 47 23.18 -12.55 -22.65
C GLU A 47 22.08 -13.32 -21.91
N LEU A 48 20.81 -13.10 -22.26
CA LEU A 48 19.67 -13.83 -21.68
C LEU A 48 19.79 -15.35 -21.88
N SER A 49 20.23 -15.77 -23.08
CA SER A 49 20.46 -17.18 -23.42
C SER A 49 21.52 -17.82 -22.53
N ARG A 50 22.63 -17.12 -22.26
CA ARG A 50 23.68 -17.60 -21.34
C ARG A 50 23.20 -17.62 -19.89
N CYS A 51 22.46 -16.60 -19.45
CA CYS A 51 22.00 -16.50 -18.06
C CYS A 51 20.96 -17.57 -17.71
N MET A 52 20.11 -17.96 -18.66
CA MET A 52 19.00 -18.88 -18.40
C MET A 52 19.18 -20.28 -19.01
N ASP A 53 20.35 -20.55 -19.60
CA ASP A 53 20.68 -21.80 -20.30
C ASP A 53 19.55 -22.27 -21.23
N CYS A 54 19.11 -21.36 -22.12
CA CYS A 54 18.00 -21.58 -23.03
C CYS A 54 18.38 -21.21 -24.46
N ALA A 55 17.84 -21.96 -25.43
CA ALA A 55 18.03 -21.68 -26.84
C ALA A 55 17.52 -20.28 -27.22
N LYS A 56 18.29 -19.57 -28.05
CA LYS A 56 17.94 -18.21 -28.51
C LYS A 56 16.59 -18.16 -29.23
N SER A 57 16.24 -19.18 -30.01
CA SER A 57 14.93 -19.26 -30.71
C SER A 57 13.75 -19.30 -29.73
N THR A 58 13.86 -20.13 -28.68
CA THR A 58 12.85 -20.22 -27.62
C THR A 58 12.72 -18.91 -26.85
N LEU A 59 13.84 -18.24 -26.57
CA LEU A 59 13.82 -16.95 -25.90
C LEU A 59 13.19 -15.85 -26.76
N LEU A 60 13.52 -15.80 -28.05
CA LEU A 60 12.93 -14.83 -28.98
C LEU A 60 11.41 -14.95 -29.01
N LYS A 61 10.89 -16.18 -29.06
CA LYS A 61 9.44 -16.45 -29.03
C LYS A 61 8.80 -15.92 -27.74
N ASN A 62 9.41 -16.18 -26.59
CA ASN A 62 8.90 -15.70 -25.30
C ASN A 62 9.00 -14.18 -25.16
N LEU A 63 10.10 -13.58 -25.62
CA LEU A 63 10.29 -12.12 -25.60
C LEU A 63 9.24 -11.43 -26.46
N LYS A 64 8.94 -11.94 -27.66
CA LYS A 64 7.90 -11.38 -28.52
C LYS A 64 6.51 -11.39 -27.86
N ILE A 65 6.15 -12.50 -27.20
CA ILE A 65 4.87 -12.58 -26.46
C ILE A 65 4.81 -11.55 -25.33
N MET A 66 5.92 -11.32 -24.62
CA MET A 66 5.97 -10.34 -23.53
C MET A 66 6.02 -8.89 -24.04
N GLU A 67 6.63 -8.65 -25.20
CA GLU A 67 6.62 -7.36 -25.89
C GLU A 67 5.20 -7.03 -26.36
N ASP A 68 4.51 -7.98 -26.99
CA ASP A 68 3.12 -7.85 -27.42
C ASP A 68 2.16 -7.60 -26.25
N ALA A 69 2.50 -8.07 -25.05
CA ALA A 69 1.75 -7.83 -23.82
C ALA A 69 2.15 -6.54 -23.09
N GLY A 70 3.20 -5.85 -23.53
CA GLY A 70 3.65 -4.57 -22.97
C GLY A 70 4.52 -4.67 -21.71
N PHE A 71 5.07 -5.86 -21.38
CA PHE A 71 5.94 -6.04 -20.21
C PHE A 71 7.41 -5.73 -20.47
N ILE A 72 7.82 -5.79 -21.74
CA ILE A 72 9.17 -5.45 -22.16
C ILE A 72 9.12 -4.52 -23.36
N GLU A 73 10.17 -3.71 -23.51
CA GLU A 73 10.41 -2.84 -24.65
C GLU A 73 11.72 -3.21 -25.32
N VAL A 74 11.77 -3.02 -26.64
CA VAL A 74 12.96 -3.27 -27.45
C VAL A 74 13.69 -1.96 -27.72
N LYS A 75 14.93 -1.86 -27.24
CA LYS A 75 15.81 -0.72 -27.47
C LYS A 75 16.90 -1.09 -28.47
N ARG A 76 16.98 -0.34 -29.58
CA ARG A 76 18.06 -0.48 -30.56
C ARG A 76 19.10 0.61 -30.31
N ASN A 77 20.37 0.21 -30.22
CA ASN A 77 21.49 1.15 -30.17
C ASN A 77 22.02 1.41 -31.59
N GLU A 78 22.87 2.44 -31.72
CA GLU A 78 23.57 2.81 -32.96
C GLU A 78 24.32 1.63 -33.60
N ASN A 79 24.88 0.74 -32.77
CA ASN A 79 25.64 -0.44 -33.20
C ASN A 79 24.76 -1.64 -33.64
N LYS A 80 23.48 -1.42 -34.03
CA LYS A 80 22.49 -2.45 -34.40
C LYS A 80 22.17 -3.49 -33.33
N TRP A 81 22.69 -3.35 -32.12
CA TRP A 81 22.40 -4.27 -31.02
C TRP A 81 21.01 -4.02 -30.47
N VAL A 82 20.29 -5.12 -30.26
CA VAL A 82 18.92 -5.15 -29.76
C VAL A 82 18.94 -5.54 -28.29
N TYR A 83 18.54 -4.60 -27.44
CA TYR A 83 18.41 -4.78 -26.01
C TYR A 83 16.94 -4.89 -25.63
N TYR A 84 16.65 -5.80 -24.71
CA TYR A 84 15.34 -5.91 -24.08
C TYR A 84 15.40 -5.24 -22.72
N LYS A 85 14.42 -4.38 -22.44
CA LYS A 85 14.30 -3.66 -21.17
C LYS A 85 12.90 -3.86 -20.60
N LEU A 86 12.81 -3.85 -19.27
CA LEU A 86 11.56 -3.96 -18.54
C LEU A 86 10.76 -2.64 -18.61
N THR A 87 9.48 -2.71 -18.96
CA THR A 87 8.57 -1.55 -18.96
C THR A 87 8.11 -1.21 -17.53
N HIS A 88 7.35 -0.12 -17.40
CA HIS A 88 6.68 0.22 -16.14
C HIS A 88 5.77 -0.93 -15.66
N ASP A 89 4.91 -1.44 -16.54
CA ASP A 89 4.00 -2.55 -16.23
C ASP A 89 4.75 -3.82 -15.84
N GLY A 90 5.85 -4.16 -16.55
CA GLY A 90 6.69 -5.30 -16.21
C GLY A 90 7.33 -5.17 -14.82
N LYS A 91 7.77 -3.96 -14.44
CA LYS A 91 8.29 -3.67 -13.08
C LYS A 91 7.20 -3.77 -12.04
N ALA A 92 6.06 -3.14 -12.30
CA ALA A 92 4.96 -3.09 -11.37
C ALA A 92 4.41 -4.50 -11.10
N LEU A 93 4.41 -5.43 -12.06
CA LEU A 93 4.02 -6.83 -11.80
C LEU A 93 4.97 -7.57 -10.85
N LEU A 94 6.27 -7.33 -10.97
CA LEU A 94 7.24 -7.94 -10.06
C LEU A 94 7.16 -7.33 -8.67
N GLN A 95 6.78 -6.05 -8.57
CA GLN A 95 6.55 -5.35 -7.31
C GLN A 95 5.20 -5.71 -6.69
N SER A 96 4.16 -6.01 -7.48
CA SER A 96 2.85 -6.46 -6.97
C SER A 96 2.94 -7.84 -6.34
N ASN A 97 3.92 -8.65 -6.73
CA ASN A 97 4.27 -9.92 -6.07
C ASN A 97 5.08 -9.70 -4.77
N TYR A 98 5.26 -8.45 -4.33
CA TYR A 98 5.66 -8.08 -2.97
C TYR A 98 4.46 -7.49 -2.18
N PRO A 99 3.31 -8.19 -2.09
CA PRO A 99 2.26 -7.76 -1.18
C PRO A 99 2.74 -8.14 0.21
N GLU A 100 3.02 -7.17 1.06
CA GLU A 100 2.62 -7.24 2.47
C GLU A 100 3.14 -6.08 3.30
N LYS A 101 4.20 -5.36 2.89
CA LYS A 101 4.76 -4.31 3.78
C LYS A 101 4.17 -2.93 3.55
N THR A 102 3.93 -2.51 2.30
CA THR A 102 3.42 -1.17 1.96
C THR A 102 2.00 -0.92 2.48
N ASN A 103 1.10 -1.89 2.31
CA ASN A 103 -0.30 -1.73 2.77
C ASN A 103 -0.40 -1.72 4.30
N GLN A 104 0.51 -2.40 5.01
CA GLN A 104 0.55 -2.38 6.46
C GLN A 104 0.98 -1.01 7.02
N PHE A 105 1.91 -0.32 6.36
CA PHE A 105 2.28 1.05 6.75
C PHE A 105 1.19 2.06 6.42
N LYS A 106 0.53 1.94 5.26
CA LYS A 106 -0.63 2.76 4.89
C LYS A 106 -1.75 2.66 5.94
N ILE A 107 -2.11 1.44 6.36
CA ILE A 107 -3.11 1.19 7.40
C ILE A 107 -2.67 1.76 8.76
N MET A 108 -1.41 1.55 9.15
CA MET A 108 -0.87 2.04 10.43
C MET A 108 -0.92 3.58 10.50
N ILE A 109 -0.61 4.26 9.40
CA ILE A 109 -0.68 5.71 9.28
C ILE A 109 -2.14 6.18 9.40
N VAL A 110 -3.08 5.60 8.66
CA VAL A 110 -4.50 5.98 8.71
C VAL A 110 -5.10 5.80 10.11
N LEU A 111 -4.83 4.67 10.76
CA LEU A 111 -5.30 4.40 12.12
C LEU A 111 -4.68 5.35 13.15
N GLY A 112 -3.39 5.66 13.01
CA GLY A 112 -2.69 6.61 13.89
C GLY A 112 -3.19 8.05 13.74
N PHE A 113 -3.48 8.51 12.52
CA PHE A 113 -4.03 9.85 12.32
C PHE A 113 -5.46 9.96 12.87
N SER A 114 -6.27 8.92 12.74
CA SER A 114 -7.63 8.92 13.30
C SER A 114 -7.64 9.05 14.82
N SER A 115 -6.67 8.44 15.54
CA SER A 115 -6.60 8.55 17.00
C SER A 115 -6.15 9.93 17.47
N ILE A 116 -5.24 10.58 16.73
CA ILE A 116 -4.77 11.95 17.03
C ILE A 116 -5.88 12.98 16.82
N VAL A 117 -6.67 12.84 15.75
CA VAL A 117 -7.83 13.72 15.49
C VAL A 117 -8.88 13.57 16.59
N SER A 118 -9.14 12.33 17.03
CA SER A 118 -10.06 12.06 18.14
C SER A 118 -9.58 12.65 19.46
N LEU A 119 -8.28 12.55 19.77
CA LEU A 119 -7.68 13.14 20.97
C LEU A 119 -7.76 14.66 20.97
N SER A 120 -7.50 15.29 19.81
CA SER A 120 -7.57 16.74 19.63
C SER A 120 -8.98 17.25 19.89
N PHE A 121 -10.01 16.55 19.40
CA PHE A 121 -11.41 16.89 19.66
C PHE A 121 -11.78 16.78 21.15
N GLY A 122 -11.29 15.75 21.83
CA GLY A 122 -11.47 15.58 23.27
C GLY A 122 -10.82 16.69 24.12
N ILE A 123 -9.61 17.11 23.75
CA ILE A 123 -8.86 18.18 24.43
C ILE A 123 -9.56 19.54 24.25
N ILE A 124 -10.06 19.84 23.06
CA ILE A 124 -10.80 21.08 22.77
C ILE A 124 -12.10 21.14 23.60
N ALA A 125 -12.82 20.02 23.70
CA ALA A 125 -14.03 19.94 24.54
C ALA A 125 -13.72 20.13 26.03
N LEU A 126 -12.60 19.59 26.52
CA LEU A 126 -12.14 19.76 27.90
C LEU A 126 -11.74 21.21 28.20
N LEU A 127 -11.04 21.86 27.27
CA LEU A 127 -10.66 23.27 27.41
C LEU A 127 -11.89 24.18 27.43
N ASN A 128 -12.91 23.93 26.61
CA ASN A 128 -14.18 24.67 26.65
C ASN A 128 -14.93 24.50 27.97
N LEU A 129 -14.73 23.38 28.68
CA LEU A 129 -15.34 23.13 29.99
C LEU A 129 -14.64 23.91 31.11
N ILE A 130 -13.30 24.03 31.04
CA ILE A 130 -12.48 24.70 32.06
C ILE A 130 -12.44 26.22 31.84
N LEU A 131 -12.42 26.67 30.58
CA LEU A 131 -12.30 28.07 30.20
C LEU A 131 -13.64 28.78 30.03
N LYS A 132 -14.80 28.09 30.10
CA LYS A 132 -16.11 28.77 30.09
C LYS A 132 -16.15 29.68 31.33
N PRO A 133 -16.04 31.01 31.16
CA PRO A 133 -16.15 31.90 32.30
C PRO A 133 -17.57 31.75 32.85
N VAL A 134 -17.70 31.62 34.17
CA VAL A 134 -18.98 31.78 34.86
C VAL A 134 -19.41 33.24 34.67
N SER A 135 -19.96 33.58 33.51
CA SER A 135 -20.76 34.79 33.35
C SER A 135 -22.19 34.41 33.66
N ASN A 136 -22.57 34.64 34.91
CA ASN A 136 -23.95 34.58 35.37
C ASN A 136 -24.81 35.51 34.50
N SER A 137 -25.86 34.97 33.90
CA SER A 137 -27.25 35.39 34.13
C SER A 137 -28.13 34.82 33.02
N SER A 138 -29.22 34.18 33.45
CA SER A 138 -30.51 34.08 32.75
C SER A 138 -30.45 34.28 31.23
N ASP A 139 -30.43 33.19 30.47
CA ASP A 139 -31.36 33.03 29.36
C ASP A 139 -31.58 31.53 29.11
N SER A 140 -32.83 31.17 29.25
CA SER A 140 -33.43 29.89 28.95
C SER A 140 -33.05 29.39 27.56
N ILE A 141 -32.49 28.17 27.46
CA ILE A 141 -32.92 27.20 26.46
C ILE A 141 -32.97 25.82 27.12
N ASP A 142 -34.16 25.50 27.61
CA ASP A 142 -34.70 24.15 27.55
C ASP A 142 -34.58 23.62 26.12
N SER A 143 -33.54 22.83 25.81
CA SER A 143 -33.57 21.76 24.80
C SER A 143 -32.16 21.20 24.56
N LEU A 144 -31.63 20.43 25.51
CA LEU A 144 -30.67 19.39 25.15
C LEU A 144 -30.89 18.23 26.12
N PRO A 145 -31.22 17.02 25.63
CA PRO A 145 -31.57 15.92 26.52
C PRO A 145 -30.44 15.71 27.53
N ALA A 146 -30.80 15.32 28.75
CA ALA A 146 -29.91 14.99 29.87
C ALA A 146 -28.92 13.82 29.59
N ALA A 147 -28.61 13.57 28.31
CA ALA A 147 -27.79 12.49 27.78
C ALA A 147 -26.39 12.95 27.32
N ILE A 148 -26.01 14.22 27.47
CA ILE A 148 -24.67 14.72 27.09
C ILE A 148 -23.89 15.13 28.34
N ASN A 149 -23.66 14.17 29.25
CA ASN A 149 -22.76 14.39 30.37
C ASN A 149 -21.32 14.54 29.83
N PRO A 150 -20.64 15.67 30.04
CA PRO A 150 -19.28 15.88 29.51
C PRO A 150 -18.29 14.84 30.06
N THR A 151 -18.53 14.34 31.27
CA THR A 151 -17.81 13.21 31.88
C THR A 151 -17.95 11.91 31.06
N PHE A 152 -19.13 11.63 30.50
CA PHE A 152 -19.36 10.45 29.67
C PHE A 152 -18.49 10.46 28.40
N TYR A 153 -18.36 11.61 27.74
CA TYR A 153 -17.52 11.74 26.54
C TYR A 153 -16.04 11.49 26.85
N VAL A 154 -15.55 11.98 27.99
CA VAL A 154 -14.17 11.72 28.42
C VAL A 154 -13.92 10.21 28.54
N TYR A 155 -14.78 9.50 29.27
CA TYR A 155 -14.66 8.04 29.40
C TYR A 155 -14.82 7.29 28.07
N PHE A 156 -15.75 7.74 27.21
CA PHE A 156 -15.99 7.16 25.90
C PHE A 156 -14.74 7.23 25.00
N PHE A 157 -14.04 8.38 24.99
CA PHE A 157 -12.81 8.55 24.21
C PHE A 157 -11.63 7.74 24.77
N PHE A 158 -11.46 7.68 26.10
CA PHE A 158 -10.44 6.82 26.72
C PHE A 158 -10.67 5.33 26.41
N PHE A 159 -11.92 4.87 26.45
CA PHE A 159 -12.29 3.51 26.11
C PHE A 159 -11.94 3.17 24.65
N PHE A 160 -12.29 4.03 23.70
CA PHE A 160 -12.00 3.82 22.29
C PHE A 160 -10.49 3.84 21.99
N GLY A 161 -9.73 4.72 22.65
CA GLY A 161 -8.27 4.76 22.57
C GLY A 161 -7.62 3.46 23.08
N PHE A 162 -8.12 2.93 24.19
CA PHE A 162 -7.63 1.66 24.76
C PHE A 162 -7.93 0.46 23.86
N VAL A 163 -9.15 0.38 23.30
CA VAL A 163 -9.53 -0.65 22.33
C VAL A 163 -8.64 -0.62 21.10
N SER A 164 -8.33 0.56 20.56
CA SER A 164 -7.40 0.72 19.45
C SER A 164 -5.99 0.21 19.78
N LEU A 165 -5.52 0.43 21.01
CA LEU A 165 -4.20 -0.01 21.48
C LEU A 165 -4.13 -1.54 21.63
N LEU A 166 -5.20 -2.17 22.12
CA LEU A 166 -5.30 -3.63 22.21
C LEU A 166 -5.32 -4.32 20.84
N ILE A 167 -6.06 -3.75 19.88
CA ILE A 167 -6.09 -4.25 18.49
C ILE A 167 -4.69 -4.14 17.87
N PHE A 168 -4.02 -3.01 18.06
CA PHE A 168 -2.65 -2.78 17.60
C PHE A 168 -1.66 -3.77 18.22
N TRP A 169 -1.74 -3.99 19.53
CA TRP A 169 -0.86 -4.91 20.26
C TRP A 169 -1.05 -6.36 19.81
N LYS A 170 -2.29 -6.81 19.68
CA LYS A 170 -2.63 -8.16 19.17
C LYS A 170 -2.10 -8.37 17.75
N TYR A 171 -2.21 -7.35 16.90
CA TYR A 171 -1.71 -7.39 15.54
C TYR A 171 -0.18 -7.54 15.48
N ILE A 172 0.54 -6.78 16.31
CA ILE A 172 2.02 -6.85 16.40
C ILE A 172 2.50 -8.24 16.85
N PHE A 173 1.79 -8.87 17.79
CA PHE A 173 2.15 -10.19 18.30
C PHE A 173 1.89 -11.31 17.29
N LYS A 174 0.78 -11.24 16.55
CA LYS A 174 0.50 -12.21 15.47
C LYS A 174 1.58 -12.17 14.39
N LYS A 175 2.08 -10.98 14.03
CA LYS A 175 3.15 -10.79 13.05
C LYS A 175 4.49 -11.40 13.49
N ARG A 176 4.85 -11.26 14.78
CA ARG A 176 6.06 -11.88 15.35
C ARG A 176 6.01 -13.42 15.29
N LYS A 177 4.81 -14.01 15.40
CA LYS A 177 4.62 -15.47 15.32
C LYS A 177 4.78 -16.00 13.90
N SER A 178 4.22 -15.33 12.89
CA SER A 178 4.33 -15.75 11.48
C SER A 178 5.76 -15.63 10.93
N GLN A 179 6.54 -14.63 11.35
CA GLN A 179 7.93 -14.50 10.90
C GLN A 179 8.85 -15.62 11.42
N LYS A 180 8.56 -16.18 12.60
CA LYS A 180 9.31 -17.33 13.12
C LYS A 180 9.00 -18.65 12.39
N LEU A 181 7.85 -18.74 11.71
CA LEU A 181 7.43 -19.92 10.94
C LEU A 181 7.96 -19.94 9.51
N ALA A 182 8.35 -18.78 8.96
CA ALA A 182 8.89 -18.66 7.60
C ALA A 182 10.42 -18.81 7.52
N LEU A 183 11.07 -18.98 8.67
CA LEU A 183 12.53 -19.05 8.82
C LEU A 183 13.01 -20.40 9.40
N ASN A 184 12.09 -21.36 9.51
CA ASN A 184 12.30 -22.77 9.86
C ASN A 184 11.74 -23.63 8.72
#